data_AF-A0A3R6AW19-F1
#
_entry.id   AF-A0A3R6AW19-F1
#
_cell.length_a   1.000
_cell.length_b   1.000
_cell.length_c   1.000
_cell.angle_alpha   90.00
_cell.angle_beta   90.00
_cell.angle_gamma   90.00
#
_symmetry.space_group_name_H-M   'P 1'
#
loop_
_entity.id
_entity.type
_entity.pdbx_description
1 polymer ?
#
loop_
_entity_poly.entity_id
_entity_poly.type
_entity_poly.pdbx_seq_one_letter_code
_entity_poly.pdbx_strand_id
1 'polypeptide(L)'
;MNRKGFTLVEMAVVLVIIGIILGMVVKGRELVQGAKTKSFIVDVKNLENMQYTFYDRFGRFAGDCDRDGLVDEKGLALALSDLDGTPSGLCAEGTAQDDPDTAYSELKAVGMLSDEGNSALATMKGGFGFAYFAQDADGKNVITLRNVPCYAAISLDTAIDKTMDGTKGRIKAGVSGNSAWTAGGMCESNLTDGTVDTVLYYYDR
;
A
#
# COMPACT_ATOMS: atom_id res chain seq x y z
N MET A 1 44.23 34.55 35.55
CA MET A 1 43.53 33.43 34.90
C MET A 1 43.45 33.72 33.40
N ASN A 2 44.34 33.15 32.59
CA ASN A 2 44.28 33.32 31.13
C ASN A 2 43.15 32.46 30.56
N ARG A 3 42.03 33.10 30.20
CA ARG A 3 40.99 32.46 29.39
C ARG A 3 41.54 32.34 27.96
N LYS A 4 41.91 31.12 27.54
CA LYS A 4 42.19 30.83 26.12
C LYS A 4 40.88 31.03 25.36
N GLY A 5 40.79 32.10 24.57
CA GLY A 5 39.69 32.32 23.64
C GLY A 5 39.80 31.34 22.47
N PHE A 6 38.66 30.93 21.92
CA PHE A 6 38.62 30.11 20.70
C PHE A 6 39.20 30.88 19.53
N THR A 7 40.04 30.22 18.73
CA THR A 7 40.61 30.81 17.52
C THR A 7 39.56 30.84 16.40
N LEU A 8 39.67 31.81 15.51
CA LEU A 8 38.78 31.94 14.34
C LEU A 8 38.88 30.69 13.44
N VAL A 9 40.06 30.09 13.36
CA VAL A 9 40.33 28.87 12.60
C VAL A 9 39.62 27.65 13.20
N GLU A 10 39.60 27.52 14.54
CA GLU A 10 38.87 26.43 15.20
C GLU A 10 37.37 26.50 14.90
N MET A 11 36.78 27.70 14.93
CA MET A 11 35.36 27.85 14.60
C MET A 11 35.07 27.67 13.11
N ALA A 12 36.00 28.05 12.23
CA ALA A 12 35.86 27.86 10.79
C ALA A 12 35.77 26.36 10.41
N VAL A 13 36.64 25.52 10.99
CA VAL A 13 36.61 24.07 10.72
C VAL A 13 35.33 23.41 11.27
N VAL A 14 34.88 23.84 12.45
CA VAL A 14 33.64 23.31 13.06
C VAL A 14 32.42 23.62 12.19
N LEU A 15 32.29 24.84 11.66
CA LEU A 15 31.18 25.20 10.77
C LEU A 15 31.20 24.41 9.45
N VAL A 16 32.39 24.15 8.90
CA VAL A 16 32.53 23.29 7.71
C VAL A 16 32.06 21.87 7.99
N ILE A 17 32.46 21.28 9.12
CA ILE A 17 32.05 19.92 9.50
C ILE A 17 30.53 19.86 9.70
N ILE A 18 29.93 20.82 10.40
CA ILE A 18 28.48 20.89 10.59
C ILE A 18 27.76 21.03 9.23
N GLY A 19 28.28 21.86 8.33
CA GLY A 19 27.74 22.01 6.97
C GLY A 19 27.74 20.70 6.19
N ILE A 20 28.83 19.93 6.25
CA ILE A 20 28.95 18.63 5.58
C ILE A 20 27.98 17.61 6.20
N ILE A 21 27.89 17.54 7.54
CA ILE A 21 26.98 16.63 8.23
C ILE A 21 25.52 16.93 7.88
N LEU A 22 25.11 18.20 7.90
CA LEU A 22 23.74 18.59 7.55
C LEU A 22 23.42 18.22 6.09
N GLY A 23 24.36 18.44 5.16
CA GLY A 23 24.20 18.03 3.76
C GLY A 23 24.04 16.52 3.60
N MET A 24 24.86 15.71 4.29
CA MET A 24 24.77 14.25 4.26
C MET A 24 23.48 13.72 4.87
N VAL A 25 22.97 14.33 5.96
CA VAL A 25 21.73 13.89 6.62
C VAL A 25 20.51 14.11 5.72
N VAL A 26 20.43 15.23 5.01
CA VAL A 26 19.32 15.48 4.06
C VAL A 26 19.30 14.40 2.98
N LYS A 27 20.46 14.09 2.39
CA LYS A 27 20.54 13.02 1.37
C LYS A 27 20.26 11.64 1.95
N GLY A 28 20.70 11.38 3.19
CA GLY A 28 20.43 10.14 3.91
C GLY A 28 18.93 9.90 4.11
N ARG A 29 18.15 10.95 4.42
CA ARG A 29 16.69 10.84 4.56
C ARG A 29 16.00 10.48 3.25
N GLU A 30 16.40 11.09 2.13
CA GLU A 30 15.86 10.74 0.80
C GLU A 30 16.13 9.27 0.44
N LEU A 31 17.34 8.77 0.72
CA LEU A 31 17.69 7.36 0.44
C LEU A 31 16.84 6.40 1.26
N VAL A 32 16.64 6.69 2.56
CA VAL A 32 15.78 5.89 3.43
C VAL A 32 14.33 5.92 2.94
N GLN A 33 13.82 7.09 2.54
CA GLN A 33 12.48 7.20 2.00
C GLN A 33 12.31 6.42 0.70
N GLY A 34 13.28 6.48 -0.22
CA GLY A 34 13.28 5.68 -1.45
C GLY A 34 13.31 4.17 -1.19
N ALA A 35 14.08 3.72 -0.19
CA ALA A 35 14.10 2.31 0.21
C ALA A 35 12.75 1.84 0.78
N LYS A 36 12.11 2.67 1.61
CA LYS A 36 10.77 2.40 2.16
C LYS A 36 9.72 2.29 1.04
N THR A 37 9.71 3.23 0.10
CA THR A 37 8.79 3.19 -1.04
C THR A 37 9.01 1.95 -1.91
N LYS A 38 10.26 1.54 -2.11
CA LYS A 38 10.57 0.32 -2.86
C LYS A 38 10.10 -0.95 -2.14
N SER A 39 10.26 -1.00 -0.81
CA SER A 39 9.71 -2.10 0.00
C SER A 39 8.20 -2.17 -0.14
N PHE A 40 7.50 -1.04 -0.04
CA PHE A 40 6.06 -0.96 -0.22
C PHE A 40 5.60 -1.52 -1.58
N ILE A 41 6.27 -1.15 -2.67
CA ILE A 41 5.94 -1.70 -4.00
C ILE A 41 6.13 -3.22 -4.05
N VAL A 42 7.16 -3.75 -3.39
CA VAL A 42 7.38 -5.20 -3.28
C VAL A 42 6.28 -5.86 -2.47
N ASP A 43 5.86 -5.25 -1.36
CA ASP A 43 4.79 -5.77 -0.50
C ASP A 43 3.45 -5.86 -1.26
N VAL A 44 3.10 -4.84 -2.05
CA VAL A 44 1.89 -4.86 -2.90
C VAL A 44 1.97 -5.95 -3.97
N LYS A 45 3.13 -6.13 -4.61
CA LYS A 45 3.34 -7.22 -5.59
C LYS A 45 3.32 -8.61 -4.94
N ASN A 46 3.72 -8.72 -3.68
CA ASN A 46 3.62 -9.98 -2.95
C ASN A 46 2.16 -10.37 -2.72
N LEU A 47 1.27 -9.42 -2.42
CA LEU A 47 -0.18 -9.70 -2.33
C LEU A 47 -0.75 -10.26 -3.64
N GLU A 48 -0.39 -9.65 -4.78
CA GLU A 48 -0.74 -10.17 -6.11
C GLU A 48 -0.21 -11.59 -6.33
N ASN A 49 1.08 -11.83 -6.04
CA ASN A 49 1.68 -13.16 -6.21
C ASN A 49 1.01 -14.22 -5.34
N MET A 50 0.61 -13.86 -4.12
CA MET A 50 -0.10 -14.76 -3.22
C MET A 50 -1.46 -15.15 -3.79
N GLN A 51 -2.16 -14.19 -4.38
CA GLN A 51 -3.45 -14.40 -5.03
C GLN A 51 -3.35 -15.39 -6.20
N TYR A 52 -2.34 -15.21 -7.07
CA TYR A 52 -2.05 -16.18 -8.14
C TYR A 52 -1.59 -17.54 -7.63
N THR A 53 -0.80 -17.59 -6.56
CA THR A 53 -0.38 -18.86 -5.95
C THR A 53 -1.58 -19.61 -5.37
N PHE A 54 -2.56 -18.89 -4.81
CA PHE A 54 -3.81 -19.48 -4.34
C PHE A 54 -4.64 -20.00 -5.51
N TYR A 55 -4.75 -19.21 -6.58
CA TYR A 55 -5.41 -19.62 -7.83
C TYR A 55 -4.81 -20.90 -8.41
N ASP A 56 -3.48 -21.01 -8.48
CA ASP A 56 -2.82 -22.23 -8.96
C ASP A 56 -3.11 -23.47 -8.11
N ARG A 57 -3.42 -23.30 -6.83
CA ARG A 57 -3.71 -24.41 -5.89
C ARG A 57 -5.18 -24.82 -5.87
N PHE A 58 -6.10 -23.85 -5.93
CA PHE A 58 -7.53 -24.07 -5.70
C PHE A 58 -8.41 -23.83 -6.93
N GLY A 59 -7.84 -23.28 -8.02
CA GLY A 59 -8.56 -22.95 -9.26
C GLY A 59 -9.52 -21.77 -9.14
N ARG A 60 -9.40 -20.99 -8.06
CA ARG A 60 -10.20 -19.80 -7.75
C ARG A 60 -9.33 -18.80 -6.98
N PHE A 61 -9.75 -17.55 -6.95
CA PHE A 61 -9.08 -16.52 -6.18
C PHE A 61 -9.40 -16.66 -4.67
N ALA A 62 -8.48 -16.24 -3.80
CA ALA A 62 -8.79 -16.15 -2.36
C ALA A 62 -9.85 -15.05 -2.17
N GLY A 63 -10.90 -15.35 -1.40
CA GLY A 63 -12.07 -14.49 -1.25
C GLY A 63 -13.10 -14.59 -2.39
N ASP A 64 -12.88 -15.46 -3.39
CA ASP A 64 -13.88 -15.83 -4.41
C ASP A 64 -14.52 -17.15 -3.96
N CYS A 65 -15.60 -17.09 -3.20
CA CYS A 65 -16.19 -18.27 -2.57
C CYS A 65 -17.22 -18.96 -3.44
N ASP A 66 -17.86 -18.23 -4.36
CA ASP A 66 -18.82 -18.78 -5.31
C ASP A 66 -18.18 -19.27 -6.63
N ARG A 67 -16.87 -19.04 -6.82
CA ARG A 67 -16.08 -19.43 -7.99
C ARG A 67 -16.50 -18.74 -9.27
N ASP A 68 -17.01 -17.52 -9.19
CA ASP A 68 -17.31 -16.71 -10.37
C ASP A 68 -16.05 -16.07 -10.99
N GLY A 69 -14.89 -16.27 -10.36
CA GLY A 69 -13.60 -15.72 -10.77
C GLY A 69 -13.34 -14.34 -10.19
N LEU A 70 -14.18 -13.88 -9.26
CA LEU A 70 -14.14 -12.55 -8.70
C LEU A 70 -14.12 -12.60 -7.17
N VAL A 71 -13.35 -11.72 -6.54
CA VAL A 71 -13.37 -11.57 -5.09
C VAL A 71 -14.73 -11.02 -4.67
N ASP A 72 -15.34 -11.66 -3.68
CA ASP A 72 -16.73 -11.38 -3.27
C ASP A 72 -16.91 -10.00 -2.62
N GLU A 73 -15.87 -9.49 -1.95
CA GLU A 73 -15.86 -8.19 -1.26
C GLU A 73 -16.01 -7.02 -2.25
N LYS A 74 -17.01 -6.17 -2.05
CA LYS A 74 -17.32 -5.03 -2.94
C LYS A 74 -17.06 -3.65 -2.33
N GLY A 75 -16.77 -3.58 -1.04
CA GLY A 75 -16.47 -2.35 -0.32
C GLY A 75 -15.09 -1.80 -0.67
N LEU A 76 -15.04 -0.72 -1.45
CA LEU A 76 -13.77 -0.05 -1.80
C LEU A 76 -13.31 1.01 -0.78
N ALA A 77 -14.12 1.28 0.25
CA ALA A 77 -13.82 2.29 1.29
C ALA A 77 -13.97 1.75 2.72
N LEU A 78 -13.50 0.52 2.96
CA LEU A 78 -13.48 -0.10 4.28
C LEU A 78 -12.41 0.48 5.21
N ALA A 79 -12.73 0.60 6.49
CA ALA A 79 -11.80 0.95 7.53
C ALA A 79 -10.96 -0.28 7.94
N LEU A 80 -9.79 -0.03 8.55
CA LEU A 80 -8.96 -1.12 9.08
C LEU A 80 -9.68 -1.96 10.14
N SER A 81 -10.67 -1.38 10.84
CA SER A 81 -11.50 -2.08 11.82
C SER A 81 -12.44 -3.11 11.20
N ASP A 82 -12.71 -3.01 9.90
CA ASP A 82 -13.58 -3.96 9.19
C ASP A 82 -12.82 -5.26 8.87
N LEU A 83 -11.49 -5.28 9.05
CA LEU A 83 -10.67 -6.50 9.02
C LEU A 83 -10.50 -7.06 10.44
N ASP A 84 -11.62 -7.50 11.01
CA ASP A 84 -11.71 -7.97 12.40
C ASP A 84 -11.29 -9.44 12.57
N GLY A 85 -11.04 -10.14 11.47
CA GLY A 85 -10.64 -11.54 11.43
C GLY A 85 -11.82 -12.51 11.36
N THR A 86 -13.01 -12.03 11.01
CA THR A 86 -14.20 -12.85 10.79
C THR A 86 -14.75 -12.59 9.38
N PRO A 87 -15.04 -13.62 8.57
CA PRO A 87 -14.89 -15.06 8.83
C PRO A 87 -13.44 -15.51 9.02
N SER A 88 -13.26 -16.72 9.54
CA SER A 88 -11.95 -17.36 9.66
C SER A 88 -11.94 -18.73 8.97
N GLY A 89 -10.78 -19.12 8.44
CA GLY A 89 -10.61 -20.38 7.72
C GLY A 89 -10.80 -20.24 6.23
N LEU A 90 -11.01 -21.38 5.56
CA LEU A 90 -11.43 -21.42 4.17
C LEU A 90 -12.93 -21.14 4.10
N CYS A 91 -13.37 -20.40 3.09
CA CYS A 91 -14.79 -20.14 2.93
C CYS A 91 -15.55 -21.37 2.42
N ALA A 92 -16.87 -21.36 2.64
CA ALA A 92 -17.76 -22.41 2.16
C ALA A 92 -18.01 -22.21 0.66
N GLU A 93 -17.64 -23.21 -0.14
CA GLU A 93 -17.76 -23.13 -1.60
C GLU A 93 -19.23 -22.98 -2.05
N GLY A 94 -19.47 -22.07 -2.99
CA GLY A 94 -20.77 -21.85 -3.63
C GLY A 94 -21.65 -20.77 -3.02
N THR A 95 -21.15 -20.05 -2.01
CA THR A 95 -21.84 -18.88 -1.45
C THR A 95 -20.91 -17.68 -1.45
N ALA A 96 -21.30 -16.62 -2.16
CA ALA A 96 -20.57 -15.36 -2.13
C ALA A 96 -20.51 -14.80 -0.71
N GLN A 97 -19.32 -14.39 -0.28
CA GLN A 97 -19.08 -13.85 1.04
C GLN A 97 -18.48 -12.43 0.94
N ASP A 98 -19.38 -11.44 0.89
CA ASP A 98 -19.05 -10.00 0.82
C ASP A 98 -18.47 -9.51 2.16
N ASP A 99 -17.23 -9.95 2.40
CA ASP A 99 -16.47 -9.65 3.61
C ASP A 99 -14.95 -9.58 3.31
N PRO A 100 -14.26 -8.49 3.71
CA PRO A 100 -12.84 -8.28 3.39
C PRO A 100 -11.90 -9.25 4.09
N ASP A 101 -12.33 -9.88 5.19
CA ASP A 101 -11.51 -10.83 5.92
C ASP A 101 -11.40 -12.19 5.23
N THR A 102 -12.32 -12.47 4.30
CA THR A 102 -12.37 -13.75 3.59
C THR A 102 -11.04 -14.03 2.90
N ALA A 103 -10.57 -13.15 2.01
CA ALA A 103 -9.32 -13.38 1.29
C ALA A 103 -8.11 -13.59 2.22
N TYR A 104 -7.94 -12.76 3.25
CA TYR A 104 -6.85 -12.91 4.21
C TYR A 104 -6.95 -14.17 5.07
N SER A 105 -8.16 -14.52 5.50
CA SER A 105 -8.40 -15.72 6.30
C SER A 105 -8.12 -16.99 5.50
N GLU A 106 -8.44 -17.02 4.20
CA GLU A 106 -8.12 -18.13 3.32
C GLU A 106 -6.60 -18.28 3.09
N LEU A 107 -5.93 -17.17 2.79
CA LEU A 107 -4.46 -17.14 2.63
C LEU A 107 -3.73 -17.61 3.90
N LYS A 108 -4.27 -17.26 5.07
CA LYS A 108 -3.78 -17.75 6.37
C LYS A 108 -4.06 -19.24 6.57
N ALA A 109 -5.27 -19.70 6.26
CA ALA A 109 -5.66 -21.11 6.41
C ALA A 109 -4.79 -22.07 5.57
N VAL A 110 -4.27 -21.60 4.42
CA VAL A 110 -3.37 -22.39 3.55
C VAL A 110 -1.89 -22.23 3.88
N GLY A 111 -1.57 -21.50 4.95
CA GLY A 111 -0.20 -21.27 5.43
C GLY A 111 0.65 -20.35 4.53
N MET A 112 0.02 -19.49 3.73
CA MET A 112 0.75 -18.45 2.97
C MET A 112 1.03 -17.20 3.81
N LEU A 113 0.22 -16.95 4.85
CA LEU A 113 0.40 -15.86 5.80
C LEU A 113 0.73 -16.37 7.20
N SER A 114 1.35 -15.51 8.01
CA SER A 114 1.56 -15.77 9.44
C SER A 114 0.24 -15.81 10.19
N ASP A 115 0.26 -16.48 11.36
CA ASP A 115 -0.88 -16.53 12.28
C ASP A 115 -0.99 -15.22 13.07
N GLU A 116 -1.41 -14.16 12.36
CA GLU A 116 -1.65 -12.82 12.88
C GLU A 116 -3.11 -12.40 12.58
N GLY A 117 -3.56 -11.33 13.24
CA GLY A 117 -4.86 -10.73 12.94
C GLY A 117 -4.91 -10.15 11.52
N ASN A 118 -6.05 -10.24 10.84
CA ASN A 118 -6.16 -9.82 9.44
C ASN A 118 -5.87 -8.32 9.26
N SER A 119 -6.31 -7.46 10.17
CA SER A 119 -5.91 -6.04 10.20
C SER A 119 -4.39 -5.82 10.32
N ALA A 120 -3.67 -6.67 11.05
CA ALA A 120 -2.21 -6.59 11.14
C ALA A 120 -1.54 -7.01 9.82
N LEU A 121 -2.04 -8.09 9.19
CA LEU A 121 -1.57 -8.58 7.89
C LEU A 121 -1.83 -7.60 6.76
N ALA A 122 -2.98 -6.91 6.80
CA ALA A 122 -3.35 -5.88 5.85
C ALA A 122 -2.54 -4.59 6.00
N THR A 123 -1.99 -4.32 7.18
CA THR A 123 -1.25 -3.08 7.46
C THR A 123 0.12 -3.08 6.77
N MET A 124 0.35 -2.11 5.90
CA MET A 124 1.60 -1.93 5.19
C MET A 124 2.66 -1.30 6.11
N LYS A 125 3.84 -1.93 6.18
CA LYS A 125 4.94 -1.47 7.04
C LYS A 125 5.42 -0.09 6.61
N GLY A 126 5.83 0.74 7.57
CA GLY A 126 6.42 2.04 7.27
C GLY A 126 5.43 3.19 7.07
N GLY A 127 4.15 2.97 7.39
CA GLY A 127 3.12 4.02 7.36
C GLY A 127 2.54 4.24 5.97
N PHE A 128 2.50 3.20 5.14
CA PHE A 128 1.92 3.25 3.79
C PHE A 128 0.45 2.79 3.75
N GLY A 129 -0.24 2.90 4.88
CA GLY A 129 -1.65 2.54 4.96
C GLY A 129 -1.89 1.03 5.11
N PHE A 130 -2.97 0.53 4.52
CA PHE A 130 -3.33 -0.89 4.54
C PHE A 130 -3.91 -1.33 3.20
N ALA A 131 -3.89 -2.63 2.90
CA ALA A 131 -4.41 -3.18 1.67
C ALA A 131 -5.38 -4.33 1.93
N TYR A 132 -6.35 -4.53 1.04
CA TYR A 132 -7.21 -5.71 1.05
C TYR A 132 -7.68 -6.04 -0.37
N PHE A 133 -8.25 -7.22 -0.54
CA PHE A 133 -8.74 -7.70 -1.83
C PHE A 133 -10.22 -7.37 -1.96
N ALA A 134 -10.62 -6.86 -3.12
CA ALA A 134 -12.01 -6.52 -3.41
C ALA A 134 -12.26 -6.61 -4.92
N GLN A 135 -13.51 -6.36 -5.31
CA GLN A 135 -13.94 -6.20 -6.68
C GLN A 135 -14.39 -4.75 -6.94
N ASP A 136 -14.05 -4.21 -8.11
CA ASP A 136 -14.55 -2.93 -8.60
C ASP A 136 -15.96 -3.08 -9.22
N ALA A 137 -16.73 -1.98 -9.32
CA ALA A 137 -18.09 -1.97 -9.86
C ALA A 137 -18.21 -2.52 -11.30
N ASP A 138 -17.11 -2.54 -12.05
CA ASP A 138 -16.98 -3.13 -13.38
C ASP A 138 -16.86 -4.67 -13.36
N GLY A 139 -16.84 -5.32 -12.20
CA GLY A 139 -16.62 -6.75 -12.08
C GLY A 139 -15.17 -7.15 -12.32
N LYS A 140 -14.21 -6.42 -11.72
CA LYS A 140 -12.77 -6.69 -11.86
C LYS A 140 -12.12 -6.84 -10.50
N ASN A 141 -11.21 -7.80 -10.39
CA ASN A 141 -10.44 -8.01 -9.18
C ASN A 141 -9.42 -6.89 -8.96
N VAL A 142 -9.44 -6.32 -7.75
CA VAL A 142 -8.58 -5.22 -7.34
C VAL A 142 -7.97 -5.48 -5.96
N ILE A 143 -6.74 -5.02 -5.77
CA ILE A 143 -6.17 -4.80 -4.45
C ILE A 143 -6.44 -3.33 -4.11
N THR A 144 -7.25 -3.12 -3.07
CA THR A 144 -7.61 -1.80 -2.57
C THR A 144 -6.62 -1.39 -1.50
N LEU A 145 -5.90 -0.30 -1.74
CA LEU A 145 -4.95 0.30 -0.83
C LEU A 145 -5.56 1.57 -0.23
N ARG A 146 -5.57 1.66 1.10
CA ARG A 146 -6.17 2.76 1.85
C ARG A 146 -5.12 3.60 2.58
N ASN A 147 -5.33 4.92 2.62
CA ASN A 147 -4.49 5.88 3.34
C ASN A 147 -2.99 5.81 2.95
N VAL A 148 -2.72 5.78 1.64
CA VAL A 148 -1.35 5.70 1.10
C VAL A 148 -0.78 7.11 0.91
N PRO A 149 0.43 7.42 1.39
CA PRO A 149 1.08 8.68 1.07
C PRO A 149 1.19 8.93 -0.43
N CYS A 150 0.89 10.17 -0.87
CA CYS A 150 0.85 10.49 -2.29
C CYS A 150 2.12 10.07 -3.05
N TYR A 151 3.30 10.43 -2.54
CA TYR A 151 4.58 10.09 -3.20
C TYR A 151 4.77 8.57 -3.41
N ALA A 152 4.19 7.74 -2.53
CA ALA A 152 4.25 6.29 -2.63
C ALA A 152 3.25 5.76 -3.66
N ALA A 153 2.03 6.30 -3.68
CA ALA A 153 1.04 5.99 -4.71
C ALA A 153 1.57 6.31 -6.12
N ILE A 154 2.21 7.48 -6.29
CA ILE A 154 2.87 7.88 -7.55
C ILE A 154 3.95 6.88 -7.95
N SER A 155 4.81 6.52 -6.99
CA SER A 155 5.90 5.59 -7.26
C SER A 155 5.39 4.18 -7.61
N LEU A 156 4.25 3.77 -7.03
CA LEU A 156 3.59 2.51 -7.33
C LEU A 156 3.04 2.50 -8.76
N ASP A 157 2.33 3.56 -9.17
CA ASP A 157 1.81 3.77 -10.53
C ASP A 157 2.92 3.60 -11.57
N THR A 158 3.92 4.47 -11.50
CA THR A 158 5.02 4.52 -12.46
C THR A 158 5.87 3.24 -12.44
N ALA A 159 5.92 2.52 -11.31
CA ALA A 159 6.59 1.22 -11.25
C ALA A 159 5.80 0.08 -11.91
N ILE A 160 4.48 0.21 -12.07
CA ILE A 160 3.60 -0.84 -12.57
C ILE A 160 3.21 -0.60 -14.04
N ASP A 161 2.80 0.60 -14.45
CA ASP A 161 2.37 0.87 -15.84
C ASP A 161 3.32 1.75 -16.65
N LYS A 162 4.38 2.28 -16.02
CA LYS A 162 5.40 3.15 -16.64
C LYS A 162 4.83 4.48 -17.17
N THR A 163 3.58 4.76 -16.88
CA THR A 163 2.95 6.06 -17.10
C THR A 163 2.70 6.69 -15.74
N MET A 164 2.28 7.95 -15.76
CA MET A 164 2.09 8.73 -14.55
C MET A 164 0.67 9.27 -14.61
N ASP A 165 -0.31 8.36 -14.56
CA ASP A 165 -1.69 8.64 -14.87
C ASP A 165 -2.68 7.80 -14.04
N GLY A 166 -3.02 8.31 -12.84
CA GLY A 166 -3.95 7.68 -11.92
C GLY A 166 -5.42 7.52 -12.35
N THR A 167 -5.74 7.74 -13.63
CA THR A 167 -7.08 7.58 -14.20
C THR A 167 -7.20 6.41 -15.18
N LYS A 168 -6.06 5.87 -15.65
CA LYS A 168 -5.97 4.78 -16.63
C LYS A 168 -4.97 3.76 -16.13
N GLY A 169 -4.73 2.70 -16.90
CA GLY A 169 -3.73 1.71 -16.55
C GLY A 169 -4.22 0.66 -15.55
N ARG A 170 -3.26 0.14 -14.76
CA ARG A 170 -3.47 -0.90 -13.75
C ARG A 170 -3.63 -0.32 -12.35
N ILE A 171 -3.18 0.91 -12.11
CA ILE A 171 -3.37 1.60 -10.84
C ILE A 171 -4.30 2.78 -11.09
N LYS A 172 -5.40 2.87 -10.35
CA LYS A 172 -6.37 3.97 -10.45
C LYS A 172 -6.71 4.48 -9.06
N ALA A 173 -7.14 5.72 -8.92
CA ALA A 173 -7.75 6.14 -7.66
C ALA A 173 -9.16 5.58 -7.55
N GLY A 174 -9.50 5.09 -6.35
CA GLY A 174 -10.86 4.66 -6.02
C GLY A 174 -11.76 5.85 -5.68
N VAL A 175 -13.07 5.64 -5.76
CA VAL A 175 -14.08 6.68 -5.51
C VAL A 175 -14.82 6.38 -4.20
N SER A 176 -14.30 6.84 -3.06
CA SER A 176 -15.07 7.28 -1.87
C SER A 176 -14.13 7.64 -0.71
N GLY A 177 -14.44 8.76 -0.01
CA GLY A 177 -13.89 9.09 1.31
C GLY A 177 -13.12 10.42 1.43
N ASN A 178 -12.05 10.66 0.68
CA ASN A 178 -11.42 11.99 0.54
C ASN A 178 -10.37 12.02 -0.60
N SER A 179 -10.45 13.01 -1.49
CA SER A 179 -9.45 13.41 -2.50
C SER A 179 -8.87 12.30 -3.42
N ALA A 180 -9.61 12.05 -4.52
CA ALA A 180 -9.21 11.22 -5.65
C ALA A 180 -7.91 11.71 -6.33
N TRP A 181 -7.12 10.79 -6.92
CA TRP A 181 -6.28 11.17 -8.07
C TRP A 181 -7.19 11.74 -9.15
N THR A 182 -6.88 12.95 -9.60
CA THR A 182 -7.62 13.61 -10.67
C THR A 182 -6.87 13.45 -12.00
N ALA A 183 -7.60 13.64 -13.10
CA ALA A 183 -7.02 13.67 -14.44
C ALA A 183 -6.01 14.83 -14.65
N GLY A 184 -5.99 15.83 -13.75
CA GLY A 184 -5.16 17.04 -13.85
C GLY A 184 -3.72 16.88 -13.33
N GLY A 185 -3.41 15.77 -12.68
CA GLY A 185 -2.10 15.49 -12.12
C GLY A 185 -2.21 14.69 -10.84
N MET A 186 -1.20 13.86 -10.58
CA MET A 186 -1.16 13.03 -9.39
C MET A 186 -1.21 13.91 -8.14
N CYS A 187 -2.26 13.71 -7.34
CA CYS A 187 -2.50 14.37 -6.06
C CYS A 187 -2.65 15.88 -6.18
N GLU A 188 -3.83 16.34 -6.58
CA GLU A 188 -4.16 17.76 -6.52
C GLU A 188 -4.16 18.30 -5.08
N SER A 189 -4.08 19.63 -4.95
CA SER A 189 -3.97 20.44 -3.72
C SER A 189 -5.09 20.27 -2.68
N ASN A 190 -6.00 19.32 -2.85
CA ASN A 190 -7.10 19.01 -1.93
C ASN A 190 -6.81 17.86 -0.97
N LEU A 191 -5.60 17.28 -0.97
CA LEU A 191 -5.20 16.34 0.08
C LEU A 191 -4.96 17.13 1.38
N THR A 192 -5.85 16.98 2.35
CA THR A 192 -5.74 17.64 3.66
C THR A 192 -4.56 17.09 4.48
N ASP A 193 -4.06 15.90 4.16
CA ASP A 193 -2.98 15.21 4.89
C ASP A 193 -1.87 14.64 3.96
N GLY A 194 -1.90 14.97 2.66
CA GLY A 194 -0.93 14.46 1.69
C GLY A 194 -1.00 12.94 1.42
N THR A 195 -2.02 12.25 1.95
CA THR A 195 -2.33 10.85 1.68
C THR A 195 -3.50 10.73 0.71
N VAL A 196 -3.43 9.75 -0.19
CA VAL A 196 -4.50 9.31 -1.07
C VAL A 196 -5.34 8.31 -0.30
N ASP A 197 -6.65 8.56 -0.22
CA ASP A 197 -7.53 7.75 0.61
C ASP A 197 -7.72 6.34 0.05
N THR A 198 -7.91 6.18 -1.27
CA THR A 198 -8.15 4.88 -1.92
C THR A 198 -7.40 4.77 -3.25
N VAL A 199 -6.57 3.75 -3.38
CA VAL A 199 -5.85 3.38 -4.61
C VAL A 199 -6.24 1.94 -4.98
N LEU A 200 -6.69 1.73 -6.21
CA LEU A 200 -7.09 0.44 -6.75
C LEU A 200 -6.00 -0.10 -7.66
N TYR A 201 -5.49 -1.30 -7.35
CA TYR A 201 -4.59 -2.04 -8.21
C TYR A 201 -5.31 -3.21 -8.87
N TYR A 202 -5.55 -3.12 -10.18
CA TYR A 202 -6.11 -4.18 -10.99
C TYR A 202 -5.02 -5.18 -11.35
N TYR A 203 -5.05 -6.35 -10.71
CA TYR A 203 -4.09 -7.43 -10.96
C TYR A 203 -4.58 -8.40 -12.04
N ASP A 204 -5.88 -8.67 -12.09
CA ASP A 204 -6.49 -9.60 -13.04
C ASP A 204 -6.97 -8.88 -14.32
N ARG A 205 -6.18 -8.98 -15.40
CA ARG A 205 -6.52 -8.48 -16.74
C ARG A 205 -5.95 -9.35 -17.86
#